data_AF-A0AB34ISV6-F1
#
_entry.id   AF-A0AB34ISV6-F1
#
_cell.length_a   1.000
_cell.length_b   1.000
_cell.length_c   1.000
_cell.angle_alpha   90.00
_cell.angle_beta   90.00
_cell.angle_gamma   90.00
#
_symmetry.space_group_name_H-M   'P 1'
#
loop_
_entity.id
_entity.type
_entity.pdbx_description
1 polymer ?
#
loop_
_entity_poly.entity_id
_entity_poly.type
_entity_poly.pdbx_seq_one_letter_code
_entity_poly.pdbx_strand_id
1 'polypeptide(L)'
;MEEGSEYSEFKKHRFDIKGIGRDRSMEEYAKFVRERSDAQIKSLRSKLPHGAAVRVICVRHGMGHHNDGFELASFMNRDAELNRVGIEQISYSHAMLREAGVFSSRLLIVVSPMQRTLQTLVHLMGKEQWDTPTIVHPLAAETSVASRFKAPGFVKKLVANVQQELTRMACVAGDRGSTPSTLRKLFPREQYPQFDFSTTELYCEEMGAQWAAGGQDEGKWWHHGNSTGLESSSEDAKARGDALRRMLVREARSRGMQTVLLVSHGGILSLAFKTVPFANAEFRTFHLSVDGDIVDALKAKPCARS
;
A
#
# COMPACT_ATOMS: atom_id res chain seq x y z
N MET A 1 -18.16 -14.77 -33.79
CA MET A 1 -17.76 -15.20 -32.44
C MET A 1 -17.67 -13.93 -31.61
N GLU A 2 -18.71 -13.68 -30.83
CA GLU A 2 -18.83 -12.50 -29.97
C GLU A 2 -18.06 -12.76 -28.67
N GLU A 3 -16.84 -12.23 -28.56
CA GLU A 3 -16.15 -12.09 -27.28
C GLU A 3 -16.73 -10.86 -26.56
N GLY A 4 -17.87 -11.05 -25.91
CA GLY A 4 -18.42 -10.10 -24.94
C GLY A 4 -17.52 -10.09 -23.71
N SER A 5 -16.89 -8.95 -23.41
CA SER A 5 -15.92 -8.85 -22.32
C SER A 5 -16.56 -9.09 -20.94
N GLU A 6 -15.90 -9.90 -20.12
CA GLU A 6 -16.08 -10.02 -18.66
C GLU A 6 -16.20 -8.64 -17.96
N TYR A 7 -15.64 -7.59 -18.57
CA TYR A 7 -15.71 -6.21 -18.12
C TYR A 7 -17.13 -5.62 -18.11
N SER A 8 -18.04 -6.11 -18.95
CA SER A 8 -19.43 -5.62 -19.01
C SER A 8 -20.32 -6.21 -17.90
N GLU A 9 -20.00 -7.41 -17.41
CA GLU A 9 -20.75 -8.09 -16.35
C GLU A 9 -20.62 -7.39 -14.99
N PHE A 10 -19.51 -6.67 -14.76
CA PHE A 10 -19.28 -5.85 -13.57
C PHE A 10 -20.35 -4.76 -13.36
N LYS A 11 -21.04 -4.33 -14.44
CA LYS A 11 -22.12 -3.34 -14.33
C LYS A 11 -23.45 -3.93 -13.83
N LYS A 12 -23.60 -5.26 -13.78
CA LYS A 12 -24.91 -5.92 -13.56
C LYS A 12 -25.03 -6.73 -12.26
N HIS A 13 -23.96 -7.02 -11.53
CA HIS A 13 -24.06 -7.80 -10.29
C HIS A 13 -24.27 -6.94 -9.05
N ARG A 14 -25.48 -7.06 -8.47
CA ARG A 14 -25.77 -6.65 -7.09
C ARG A 14 -25.08 -7.65 -6.15
N PHE A 15 -24.09 -7.17 -5.41
CA PHE A 15 -23.38 -7.92 -4.38
C PHE A 15 -24.32 -8.18 -3.19
N ASP A 16 -24.59 -9.45 -2.87
CA ASP A 16 -25.53 -9.84 -1.80
C ASP A 16 -24.82 -10.64 -0.70
N ILE A 17 -24.08 -9.96 0.19
CA ILE A 17 -23.60 -10.49 1.49
C ILE A 17 -23.47 -9.33 2.48
N LYS A 18 -24.21 -9.38 3.60
CA LYS A 18 -24.44 -8.27 4.55
C LYS A 18 -23.19 -7.88 5.37
N GLY A 19 -22.82 -6.59 5.31
CA GLY A 19 -21.93 -5.92 6.27
C GLY A 19 -21.60 -4.49 5.84
N ILE A 20 -21.96 -3.48 6.65
CA ILE A 20 -21.83 -2.05 6.30
C ILE A 20 -20.40 -1.68 5.85
N GLY A 21 -19.38 -2.25 6.50
CA GLY A 21 -17.97 -2.01 6.14
C GLY A 21 -17.58 -2.61 4.78
N ARG A 22 -18.09 -3.81 4.46
CA ARG A 22 -17.88 -4.49 3.17
C ARG A 22 -18.50 -3.70 2.04
N ASP A 23 -19.79 -3.36 2.16
CA ASP A 23 -20.53 -2.69 1.09
C ASP A 23 -19.90 -1.34 0.76
N ARG A 24 -19.53 -0.58 1.80
CA ARG A 24 -18.80 0.67 1.64
C ARG A 24 -17.43 0.47 0.97
N SER A 25 -16.64 -0.52 1.40
CA SER A 25 -15.33 -0.75 0.78
C SER A 25 -15.45 -1.13 -0.70
N MET A 26 -16.45 -1.93 -1.07
CA MET A 26 -16.72 -2.29 -2.46
C MET A 26 -17.24 -1.10 -3.26
N GLU A 27 -18.08 -0.26 -2.68
CA GLU A 27 -18.57 0.97 -3.32
C GLU A 27 -17.42 1.95 -3.60
N GLU A 28 -16.51 2.14 -2.65
CA GLU A 28 -15.31 2.98 -2.82
C GLU A 28 -14.41 2.44 -3.94
N TYR A 29 -14.22 1.12 -4.03
CA TYR A 29 -13.48 0.49 -5.13
C TYR A 29 -14.20 0.62 -6.47
N ALA A 30 -15.51 0.36 -6.52
CA ALA A 30 -16.30 0.49 -7.74
C ALA A 30 -16.33 1.94 -8.24
N LYS A 31 -16.29 2.93 -7.33
CA LYS A 31 -16.12 4.34 -7.68
C LYS A 31 -14.77 4.58 -8.37
N PHE A 32 -13.68 4.02 -7.87
CA PHE A 32 -12.37 4.07 -8.55
C PHE A 32 -12.46 3.51 -9.98
N VAL A 33 -13.04 2.31 -10.15
CA VAL A 33 -13.18 1.67 -11.46
C VAL A 33 -13.96 2.56 -12.43
N ARG A 34 -15.09 3.14 -11.99
CA ARG A 34 -15.91 4.00 -12.87
C ARG A 34 -15.25 5.32 -13.24
N GLU A 35 -14.51 5.92 -12.32
CA GLU A 35 -14.09 7.32 -12.45
C GLU A 35 -12.63 7.49 -12.86
N ARG A 36 -11.77 6.49 -12.61
CA ARG A 36 -10.32 6.70 -12.62
C ARG A 36 -9.52 5.62 -13.32
N SER A 37 -9.96 4.35 -13.36
CA SER A 37 -9.14 3.25 -13.88
C SER A 37 -8.71 3.46 -15.34
N ASP A 38 -9.61 3.90 -16.23
CA ASP A 38 -9.30 4.12 -17.65
C ASP A 38 -8.14 5.10 -17.86
N ALA A 39 -8.11 6.19 -17.11
CA ALA A 39 -7.02 7.17 -17.17
C ALA A 39 -5.70 6.56 -16.66
N GLN A 40 -5.75 5.70 -15.64
CA GLN A 40 -4.57 4.99 -15.15
C GLN A 40 -4.07 3.98 -16.18
N ILE A 41 -4.95 3.16 -16.76
CA ILE A 41 -4.59 2.18 -17.81
C ILE A 41 -4.00 2.88 -19.04
N LYS A 42 -4.58 4.02 -19.46
CA LYS A 42 -4.02 4.83 -20.55
C LYS A 42 -2.61 5.32 -20.24
N SER A 43 -2.35 5.74 -18.99
CA SER A 43 -1.02 6.17 -18.52
C SER A 43 -0.01 5.02 -18.45
N LEU A 44 -0.45 3.80 -18.16
CA LEU A 44 0.40 2.60 -18.21
C LEU A 44 0.86 2.30 -19.64
N ARG A 45 -0.06 2.41 -20.60
CA ARG A 45 0.19 2.11 -22.02
C ARG A 45 0.92 3.23 -22.77
N SER A 46 0.97 4.45 -22.24
CA SER A 46 1.67 5.56 -22.89
C SER A 46 3.19 5.40 -22.80
N LYS A 47 3.91 6.18 -23.62
CA LYS A 47 5.35 6.38 -23.38
C LYS A 47 5.58 7.06 -22.02
N LEU A 48 6.77 6.85 -21.45
CA LEU A 48 7.19 7.57 -20.26
C LEU A 48 7.27 9.07 -20.59
N PRO A 49 6.68 9.97 -19.78
CA PRO A 49 6.72 11.41 -20.05
C PRO A 49 8.15 11.96 -20.08
N HIS A 50 8.34 13.09 -20.77
CA HIS A 50 9.63 13.77 -20.77
C HIS A 50 10.01 14.20 -19.36
N GLY A 51 11.27 13.95 -18.96
CA GLY A 51 11.77 14.25 -17.61
C GLY A 51 11.48 13.17 -16.56
N ALA A 52 10.64 12.19 -16.85
CA ALA A 52 10.45 11.04 -15.96
C ALA A 52 11.54 9.99 -16.18
N ALA A 53 12.08 9.49 -15.08
CA ALA A 53 13.05 8.39 -15.04
C ALA A 53 12.36 7.03 -14.88
N VAL A 54 11.26 6.98 -14.11
CA VAL A 54 10.53 5.74 -13.82
C VAL A 54 9.03 5.97 -13.74
N ARG A 55 8.26 4.94 -14.11
CA ARG A 55 6.83 4.83 -13.86
C ARG A 55 6.61 3.98 -12.61
N VAL A 56 5.80 4.45 -11.67
CA VAL A 56 5.41 3.71 -10.47
C VAL A 56 3.92 3.42 -10.49
N ILE A 57 3.58 2.13 -10.49
CA ILE A 57 2.23 1.61 -10.34
C ILE A 57 2.01 1.35 -8.86
N CYS A 58 1.35 2.27 -8.18
CA CYS A 58 1.02 2.15 -6.77
C CYS A 58 -0.28 1.38 -6.61
N VAL A 59 -0.29 0.32 -5.82
CA VAL A 59 -1.48 -0.47 -5.48
C VAL A 59 -1.66 -0.45 -3.97
N ARG A 60 -2.83 -0.01 -3.50
CA ARG A 60 -3.20 -0.18 -2.09
C ARG A 60 -3.63 -1.63 -1.84
N HIS A 61 -3.28 -2.21 -0.71
CA HIS A 61 -3.78 -3.54 -0.32
C HIS A 61 -5.31 -3.67 -0.41
N GLY A 62 -5.79 -4.90 -0.61
CA GLY A 62 -7.23 -5.22 -0.51
C GLY A 62 -7.75 -5.11 0.93
N MET A 63 -9.06 -5.14 1.12
CA MET A 63 -9.66 -5.11 2.46
C MET A 63 -9.12 -6.24 3.36
N GLY A 64 -8.69 -5.89 4.58
CA GLY A 64 -8.23 -6.85 5.59
C GLY A 64 -9.27 -7.10 6.68
N HIS A 65 -9.08 -8.14 7.49
CA HIS A 65 -9.98 -8.47 8.60
C HIS A 65 -10.09 -7.34 9.65
N HIS A 66 -9.07 -6.50 9.77
CA HIS A 66 -9.13 -5.29 10.59
C HIS A 66 -10.14 -4.24 10.07
N ASN A 67 -10.72 -4.41 8.88
CA ASN A 67 -11.77 -3.55 8.33
C ASN A 67 -13.19 -4.10 8.56
N ASP A 68 -13.35 -5.29 9.16
CA ASP A 68 -14.65 -5.96 9.36
C ASP A 68 -15.41 -5.46 10.60
N GLY A 69 -14.72 -4.84 11.57
CA GLY A 69 -15.28 -4.40 12.85
C GLY A 69 -15.22 -2.89 13.07
N PHE A 70 -16.03 -2.39 14.02
CA PHE A 70 -15.92 -1.02 14.54
C PHE A 70 -14.45 -0.69 14.84
N GLU A 71 -14.04 0.55 14.52
CA GLU A 71 -12.65 1.05 14.50
C GLU A 71 -11.80 0.69 15.74
N LEU A 72 -12.42 0.34 16.88
CA LEU A 72 -11.75 -0.09 18.11
C LEU A 72 -11.09 -1.48 18.05
N ALA A 73 -11.68 -2.47 17.38
CA ALA A 73 -11.08 -3.81 17.24
C ALA A 73 -9.93 -3.82 16.22
N SER A 74 -9.97 -2.90 15.26
CA SER A 74 -8.91 -2.66 14.27
C SER A 74 -7.57 -2.23 14.87
N PHE A 75 -7.54 -1.82 16.15
CA PHE A 75 -6.30 -1.44 16.84
C PHE A 75 -5.52 -2.63 17.40
N MET A 76 -6.15 -3.79 17.61
CA MET A 76 -5.51 -4.91 18.31
C MET A 76 -4.79 -5.90 17.38
N ASN A 77 -5.08 -5.89 16.07
CA ASN A 77 -4.44 -6.79 15.10
C ASN A 77 -4.27 -6.10 13.74
N ARG A 78 -3.32 -5.15 13.66
CA ARG A 78 -3.11 -4.36 12.43
C ARG A 78 -2.23 -5.01 11.39
N ASP A 79 -1.46 -6.06 11.66
CA ASP A 79 -0.87 -6.89 10.61
C ASP A 79 -1.84 -7.98 10.12
N ALA A 80 -3.12 -7.60 9.98
CA ALA A 80 -4.18 -8.51 9.61
C ALA A 80 -4.01 -9.05 8.18
N GLU A 81 -4.52 -10.25 7.99
CA GLU A 81 -4.73 -10.87 6.69
C GLU A 81 -5.83 -10.16 5.89
N LEU A 82 -5.81 -10.36 4.57
CA LEU A 82 -6.90 -10.01 3.67
C LEU A 82 -8.14 -10.84 4.01
N ASN A 83 -9.31 -10.20 3.94
CA ASN A 83 -10.57 -10.91 3.97
C ASN A 83 -11.02 -11.29 2.55
N ARG A 84 -12.14 -12.01 2.43
CA ARG A 84 -12.69 -12.43 1.12
C ARG A 84 -12.99 -11.24 0.19
N VAL A 85 -13.45 -10.12 0.75
CA VAL A 85 -13.74 -8.90 -0.02
C VAL A 85 -12.46 -8.31 -0.59
N GLY A 86 -11.37 -8.30 0.19
CA GLY A 86 -10.07 -7.85 -0.28
C GLY A 86 -9.55 -8.69 -1.43
N ILE A 87 -9.66 -10.02 -1.34
CA ILE A 87 -9.26 -10.95 -2.41
C ILE A 87 -10.09 -10.69 -3.69
N GLU A 88 -11.40 -10.50 -3.54
CA GLU A 88 -12.31 -10.16 -4.64
C GLU A 88 -11.95 -8.80 -5.29
N GLN A 89 -11.66 -7.77 -4.50
CA GLN A 89 -11.19 -6.48 -5.02
C GLN A 89 -9.89 -6.62 -5.83
N ILE A 90 -8.96 -7.45 -5.34
CA ILE A 90 -7.67 -7.68 -5.99
C ILE A 90 -7.83 -8.44 -7.30
N SER A 91 -8.75 -9.40 -7.40
CA SER A 91 -8.97 -10.14 -8.65
C SER A 91 -9.38 -9.21 -9.79
N TYR A 92 -10.21 -8.21 -9.52
CA TYR A 92 -10.57 -7.18 -10.49
C TYR A 92 -9.37 -6.31 -10.89
N SER A 93 -8.53 -5.92 -9.94
CA SER A 93 -7.31 -5.17 -10.23
C SER A 93 -6.27 -5.97 -11.01
N HIS A 94 -6.14 -7.26 -10.70
CA HIS A 94 -5.33 -8.20 -11.46
C HIS A 94 -5.80 -8.25 -12.91
N ALA A 95 -7.10 -8.45 -13.16
CA ALA A 95 -7.64 -8.52 -14.51
C ALA A 95 -7.34 -7.24 -15.32
N MET A 96 -7.57 -6.07 -14.74
CA MET A 96 -7.28 -4.77 -15.39
C MET A 96 -5.78 -4.58 -15.70
N LEU A 97 -4.90 -4.88 -14.74
CA LEU A 97 -3.45 -4.72 -14.93
C LEU A 97 -2.88 -5.76 -15.91
N ARG A 98 -3.43 -6.99 -15.89
CA ARG A 98 -3.10 -8.05 -16.85
C ARG A 98 -3.48 -7.65 -18.27
N GLU A 99 -4.71 -7.17 -18.49
CA GLU A 99 -5.16 -6.68 -19.80
C GLU A 99 -4.36 -5.45 -20.26
N ALA A 100 -3.86 -4.65 -19.33
CA ALA A 100 -2.94 -3.56 -19.63
C ALA A 100 -1.51 -4.00 -19.98
N GLY A 101 -1.21 -5.30 -19.90
CA GLY A 101 0.10 -5.87 -20.22
C GLY A 101 1.15 -5.63 -19.13
N VAL A 102 0.76 -5.25 -17.91
CA VAL A 102 1.69 -4.92 -16.82
C VAL A 102 2.57 -6.11 -16.49
N PHE A 103 1.97 -7.30 -16.32
CA PHE A 103 2.69 -8.52 -15.95
C PHE A 103 3.48 -9.15 -17.10
N SER A 104 3.29 -8.69 -18.34
CA SER A 104 4.10 -9.11 -19.49
C SER A 104 5.38 -8.28 -19.64
N SER A 105 5.58 -7.25 -18.80
CA SER A 105 6.72 -6.34 -18.85
C SER A 105 7.74 -6.63 -17.75
N ARG A 106 8.99 -6.17 -17.92
CA ARG A 106 10.00 -6.22 -16.85
C ARG A 106 9.64 -5.22 -15.76
N LEU A 107 9.32 -5.72 -14.57
CA LEU A 107 8.94 -4.92 -13.40
C LEU A 107 10.01 -5.01 -12.32
N LEU A 108 10.24 -3.90 -11.62
CA LEU A 108 10.72 -3.95 -10.24
C LEU A 108 9.52 -4.06 -9.33
N ILE A 109 9.50 -5.04 -8.41
CA ILE A 109 8.42 -5.19 -7.44
C ILE A 109 8.91 -4.75 -6.07
N VAL A 110 8.16 -3.84 -5.44
CA VAL A 110 8.38 -3.38 -4.07
C VAL A 110 7.10 -3.56 -3.27
N VAL A 111 7.21 -4.13 -2.08
CA VAL A 111 6.05 -4.38 -1.21
C VAL A 111 6.37 -4.00 0.23
N SER A 112 5.35 -3.53 0.94
CA SER A 112 5.45 -3.32 2.39
C SER A 112 5.64 -4.66 3.14
N PRO A 113 6.40 -4.68 4.25
CA PRO A 113 6.55 -5.83 5.16
C PRO A 113 5.31 -6.06 6.04
N MET A 114 4.11 -6.02 5.46
CA MET A 114 2.85 -6.34 6.15
C MET A 114 2.12 -7.46 5.43
N GLN A 115 1.48 -8.37 6.18
CA GLN A 115 0.83 -9.57 5.65
C GLN A 115 -0.18 -9.25 4.57
N ARG A 116 -1.08 -8.28 4.80
CA ARG A 116 -2.07 -7.87 3.77
C ARG A 116 -1.46 -7.37 2.48
N THR A 117 -0.30 -6.69 2.51
CA THR A 117 0.36 -6.22 1.27
C THR A 117 1.08 -7.36 0.56
N LEU A 118 1.68 -8.29 1.32
CA LEU A 118 2.28 -9.51 0.77
C LEU A 118 1.22 -10.40 0.12
N GLN A 119 0.11 -10.69 0.81
CA GLN A 119 -1.03 -11.42 0.25
C GLN A 119 -1.64 -10.68 -0.94
N THR A 120 -1.73 -9.35 -0.88
CA THR A 120 -2.19 -8.56 -2.03
C THR A 120 -1.31 -8.82 -3.25
N LEU A 121 0.01 -8.78 -3.09
CA LEU A 121 0.93 -9.06 -4.18
C LEU A 121 0.75 -10.49 -4.71
N VAL A 122 0.62 -11.50 -3.85
CA VAL A 122 0.41 -12.90 -4.26
C VAL A 122 -0.85 -13.03 -5.13
N HIS A 123 -1.97 -12.46 -4.70
CA HIS A 123 -3.22 -12.50 -5.46
C HIS A 123 -3.16 -11.63 -6.72
N LEU A 124 -2.44 -10.50 -6.67
CA LEU A 124 -2.34 -9.58 -7.79
C LEU A 124 -1.43 -10.10 -8.90
N MET A 125 -0.33 -10.77 -8.57
CA MET A 125 0.63 -11.30 -9.55
C MET A 125 0.18 -12.64 -10.13
N GLY A 126 -0.56 -13.44 -9.35
CA GLY A 126 -0.81 -14.84 -9.69
C GLY A 126 0.47 -15.68 -9.64
N LYS A 127 0.37 -16.95 -10.04
CA LYS A 127 1.49 -17.91 -9.98
C LYS A 127 2.56 -17.68 -11.07
N GLU A 128 2.21 -16.98 -12.13
CA GLU A 128 3.02 -16.84 -13.35
C GLU A 128 4.28 -15.98 -13.14
N GLN A 129 4.38 -15.28 -12.01
CA GLN A 129 5.41 -14.27 -11.77
C GLN A 129 6.16 -14.47 -10.45
N TRP A 130 6.07 -15.68 -9.86
CA TRP A 130 6.73 -16.01 -8.60
C TRP A 130 8.27 -16.00 -8.68
N ASP A 131 8.83 -16.05 -9.88
CA ASP A 131 10.28 -15.92 -10.07
C ASP A 131 10.76 -14.47 -10.08
N THR A 132 9.84 -13.48 -10.08
CA THR A 132 10.23 -12.07 -10.06
C THR A 132 10.68 -11.66 -8.65
N PRO A 133 11.96 -11.28 -8.45
CA PRO A 133 12.44 -10.89 -7.13
C PRO A 133 11.68 -9.68 -6.60
N THR A 134 11.17 -9.79 -5.38
CA THR A 134 10.40 -8.75 -4.72
C THR A 134 11.19 -8.13 -3.57
N ILE A 135 11.35 -6.81 -3.59
CA ILE A 135 11.94 -6.05 -2.49
C ILE A 135 10.87 -5.83 -1.42
N VAL A 136 11.08 -6.38 -0.23
CA VAL A 136 10.22 -6.13 0.93
C VAL A 136 10.84 -5.01 1.76
N HIS A 137 10.21 -3.82 1.81
CA HIS A 137 10.87 -2.62 2.33
C HIS A 137 10.03 -1.81 3.35
N PRO A 138 10.55 -1.54 4.56
CA PRO A 138 9.86 -0.78 5.61
C PRO A 138 9.37 0.62 5.24
N LEU A 139 10.09 1.34 4.38
CA LEU A 139 9.63 2.63 3.85
C LEU A 139 8.23 2.59 3.20
N ALA A 140 7.80 1.43 2.68
CA ALA A 140 6.48 1.24 2.09
C ALA A 140 5.38 0.88 3.11
N ALA A 141 5.69 0.77 4.40
CA ALA A 141 4.72 0.45 5.46
C ALA A 141 3.68 1.56 5.66
N GLU A 142 2.57 1.25 6.34
CA GLU A 142 1.53 2.25 6.66
C GLU A 142 2.11 3.39 7.52
N THR A 143 1.45 4.54 7.51
CA THR A 143 1.78 5.68 8.38
C THR A 143 0.96 5.67 9.66
N SER A 144 1.62 5.98 10.77
CA SER A 144 0.97 6.15 12.07
C SER A 144 0.22 7.47 12.16
N VAL A 145 0.48 8.43 11.25
CA VAL A 145 -0.10 9.80 11.27
C VAL A 145 -1.52 9.84 10.67
N ALA A 146 -1.90 8.84 9.86
CA ALA A 146 -3.13 8.91 9.06
C ALA A 146 -4.41 8.50 9.79
N SER A 147 -4.35 7.79 10.93
CA SER A 147 -5.57 7.48 11.68
C SER A 147 -5.98 8.62 12.61
N ARG A 148 -6.32 9.78 12.04
CA ARG A 148 -7.14 10.76 12.75
C ARG A 148 -8.55 10.18 12.88
N PHE A 149 -8.77 9.47 13.97
CA PHE A 149 -10.07 8.96 14.41
C PHE A 149 -11.13 10.07 14.25
N LYS A 150 -12.15 9.85 13.41
CA LYS A 150 -13.27 10.78 13.29
C LYS A 150 -14.28 10.43 14.38
N ALA A 151 -13.97 10.77 15.62
CA ALA A 151 -14.93 10.65 16.71
C ALA A 151 -16.21 11.46 16.38
N PRO A 152 -17.41 10.92 16.67
CA PRO A 152 -18.66 11.66 16.58
C PRO A 152 -18.57 13.00 17.32
N GLY A 153 -19.23 14.04 16.82
CA GLY A 153 -19.06 15.42 17.28
C GLY A 153 -19.25 15.63 18.80
N PHE A 154 -20.07 14.81 19.45
CA PHE A 154 -20.31 14.87 20.90
C PHE A 154 -19.19 14.23 21.74
N VAL A 155 -18.44 13.28 21.19
CA VAL A 155 -17.29 12.61 21.84
C VAL A 155 -16.02 13.46 21.72
N LYS A 156 -15.93 14.26 20.65
CA LYS A 156 -14.77 15.10 20.30
C LYS A 156 -14.34 16.06 21.43
N LYS A 157 -15.28 16.53 22.25
CA LYS A 157 -15.01 17.48 23.35
C LYS A 157 -14.55 16.80 24.64
N LEU A 158 -15.05 15.58 24.91
CA LEU A 158 -14.70 14.81 26.10
C LEU A 158 -13.38 14.05 25.91
N VAL A 159 -13.08 13.66 24.67
CA VAL A 159 -11.94 12.80 24.36
C VAL A 159 -10.75 13.60 23.85
N ALA A 160 -10.86 14.85 23.36
CA ALA A 160 -9.71 15.59 22.77
C ALA A 160 -8.36 15.47 23.52
N ASN A 161 -8.34 15.60 24.85
CA ASN A 161 -7.11 15.51 25.65
C ASN A 161 -6.66 14.07 25.92
N VAL A 162 -7.59 13.13 26.12
CA VAL A 162 -7.30 11.70 26.32
C VAL A 162 -7.06 10.98 24.99
N GLN A 163 -7.60 11.51 23.89
CA GLN A 163 -7.56 10.98 22.54
C GLN A 163 -6.19 11.20 21.94
N GLN A 164 -5.53 12.31 22.22
CA GLN A 164 -4.19 12.52 21.73
C GLN A 164 -3.22 11.52 22.37
N GLU A 165 -3.34 11.26 23.68
CA GLU A 165 -2.54 10.24 24.36
C GLU A 165 -2.96 8.80 24.02
N LEU A 166 -4.25 8.47 23.99
CA LEU A 166 -4.71 7.13 23.60
C LEU A 166 -4.48 6.84 22.13
N THR A 167 -4.64 7.82 21.24
CA THR A 167 -4.25 7.67 19.82
C THR A 167 -2.74 7.54 19.74
N ARG A 168 -1.95 8.30 20.51
CA ARG A 168 -0.49 8.12 20.55
C ARG A 168 -0.14 6.72 21.05
N MET A 169 -0.63 6.27 22.21
CA MET A 169 -0.36 4.95 22.77
C MET A 169 -0.87 3.80 21.89
N ALA A 170 -2.06 3.93 21.29
CA ALA A 170 -2.62 2.93 20.37
C ALA A 170 -1.92 2.92 19.00
N CYS A 171 -1.47 4.08 18.49
CA CYS A 171 -0.62 4.16 17.30
C CYS A 171 0.79 3.60 17.59
N VAL A 172 1.33 3.81 18.80
CA VAL A 172 2.65 3.33 19.24
C VAL A 172 2.68 1.80 19.45
N ALA A 173 1.58 1.23 19.93
CA ALA A 173 1.46 -0.23 20.10
C ALA A 173 0.98 -0.94 18.82
N GLY A 174 0.24 -0.24 17.95
CA GLY A 174 -0.54 -0.82 16.86
C GLY A 174 0.07 -0.73 15.45
N ASP A 175 1.21 -0.09 15.24
CA ASP A 175 1.91 -0.06 13.92
C ASP A 175 3.03 -1.09 13.81
N ARG A 176 2.97 -2.12 14.66
CA ARG A 176 3.91 -3.23 14.68
C ARG A 176 3.53 -4.20 13.58
N GLY A 177 4.33 -4.28 12.52
CA GLY A 177 4.22 -5.36 11.55
C GLY A 177 4.78 -6.67 12.08
N SER A 178 4.96 -7.64 11.18
CA SER A 178 5.70 -8.86 11.48
C SER A 178 7.19 -8.66 11.27
N THR A 179 8.01 -9.30 12.12
CA THR A 179 9.46 -9.40 11.91
C THR A 179 9.78 -10.24 10.68
N PRO A 180 10.97 -10.11 10.06
CA PRO A 180 11.43 -10.99 8.99
C PRO A 180 11.32 -12.48 9.35
N SER A 181 11.63 -12.87 10.60
CA SER A 181 11.52 -14.24 11.07
C SER A 181 10.06 -14.74 11.08
N THR A 182 9.11 -13.90 11.50
CA THR A 182 7.67 -14.21 11.45
C THR A 182 7.18 -14.27 10.01
N LEU A 183 7.57 -13.32 9.16
CA LEU A 183 7.19 -13.29 7.76
C LEU A 183 7.68 -14.51 6.98
N ARG A 184 8.90 -15.01 7.24
CA ARG A 184 9.40 -16.27 6.64
C ARG A 184 8.57 -17.49 7.02
N LYS A 185 8.00 -17.52 8.22
CA LYS A 185 7.11 -18.63 8.65
C LYS A 185 5.76 -18.58 7.92
N LEU A 186 5.23 -17.36 7.73
CA LEU A 186 3.95 -17.14 7.05
C LEU A 186 4.06 -17.26 5.53
N PHE A 187 5.21 -16.86 4.98
CA PHE A 187 5.53 -16.91 3.55
C PHE A 187 6.82 -17.72 3.35
N PRO A 188 6.76 -19.05 3.53
CA PRO A 188 7.92 -19.91 3.36
C PRO A 188 8.42 -19.86 1.93
N ARG A 189 9.75 -19.85 1.75
CA ARG A 189 10.42 -19.67 0.45
C ARG A 189 10.04 -20.74 -0.56
N GLU A 190 9.71 -21.95 -0.10
CA GLU A 190 9.28 -23.06 -0.93
C GLU A 190 7.93 -22.78 -1.62
N GLN A 191 7.07 -21.97 -0.99
CA GLN A 191 5.76 -21.58 -1.52
C GLN A 191 5.76 -20.17 -2.11
N TYR A 192 6.65 -19.29 -1.63
CA TYR A 192 6.73 -17.89 -2.04
C TYR A 192 8.17 -17.47 -2.32
N PRO A 193 8.83 -18.03 -3.35
CA PRO A 193 10.24 -17.79 -3.64
C PRO A 193 10.54 -16.33 -4.01
N GLN A 194 9.54 -15.54 -4.42
CA GLN A 194 9.68 -14.12 -4.75
C GLN A 194 10.04 -13.25 -3.55
N PHE A 195 9.66 -13.65 -2.33
CA PHE A 195 9.81 -12.80 -1.16
C PHE A 195 11.20 -12.92 -0.56
N ASP A 196 11.99 -11.87 -0.74
CA ASP A 196 13.25 -11.70 -0.06
C ASP A 196 13.10 -10.72 1.11
N PHE A 197 13.13 -11.27 2.32
CA PHE A 197 13.06 -10.47 3.54
C PHE A 197 14.43 -9.93 3.99
N SER A 198 15.53 -10.30 3.33
CA SER A 198 16.86 -9.77 3.65
C SER A 198 16.94 -8.25 3.45
N THR A 199 16.16 -7.70 2.51
CA THR A 199 16.09 -6.24 2.32
C THR A 199 15.48 -5.51 3.51
N THR A 200 14.57 -6.17 4.24
CA THR A 200 14.05 -5.62 5.51
C THR A 200 15.10 -5.69 6.61
N GLU A 201 15.89 -6.76 6.67
CA GLU A 201 16.97 -6.92 7.65
C GLU A 201 18.10 -5.91 7.41
N LEU A 202 18.56 -5.78 6.16
CA LEU A 202 19.55 -4.78 5.75
C LEU A 202 19.09 -3.36 6.10
N TYR A 203 17.82 -3.03 5.88
CA TYR A 203 17.27 -1.75 6.30
C TYR A 203 17.39 -1.55 7.82
N CYS A 204 17.08 -2.57 8.62
CA CYS A 204 17.24 -2.49 10.08
C CYS A 204 18.71 -2.29 10.49
N GLU A 205 19.63 -2.99 9.82
CA GLU A 205 21.08 -2.87 10.05
C GLU A 205 21.60 -1.47 9.70
N GLU A 206 21.23 -0.93 8.53
CA GLU A 206 21.63 0.40 8.06
C GLU A 206 21.15 1.53 8.96
N MET A 207 19.94 1.41 9.51
CA MET A 207 19.40 2.42 10.42
C MET A 207 20.11 2.41 11.79
N GLY A 208 20.72 1.27 12.16
CA GLY A 208 21.61 1.11 13.31
C GLY A 208 20.90 0.84 14.65
N ALA A 209 21.67 0.35 15.63
CA ALA A 209 21.22 -0.04 16.97
C ALA A 209 20.68 1.13 17.83
N GLN A 210 20.95 2.37 17.44
CA GLN A 210 20.53 3.60 18.14
C GLN A 210 18.99 3.80 18.21
N TRP A 211 18.24 2.99 17.45
CA TRP A 211 16.78 3.03 17.39
C TRP A 211 16.10 1.86 18.10
N ALA A 212 16.89 0.90 18.60
CA ALA A 212 16.38 -0.14 19.46
C ALA A 212 16.20 0.45 20.86
N ALA A 213 14.97 0.84 21.20
CA ALA A 213 14.62 1.10 22.59
C ALA A 213 14.80 -0.21 23.39
N GLY A 214 16.02 -0.45 23.90
CA GLY A 214 16.37 -1.64 24.69
C GLY A 214 17.35 -2.64 24.08
N GLY A 215 18.03 -2.34 22.96
CA GLY A 215 19.26 -3.05 22.57
C GLY A 215 19.14 -4.48 22.01
N GLN A 216 17.94 -5.02 21.79
CA GLN A 216 17.71 -6.26 21.03
C GLN A 216 16.39 -6.16 20.26
N ASP A 217 16.36 -5.43 19.15
CA ASP A 217 15.22 -5.47 18.25
C ASP A 217 15.46 -6.53 17.18
N GLU A 218 14.91 -7.72 17.44
CA GLU A 218 14.89 -8.93 16.61
C GLU A 218 14.24 -8.74 15.21
N GLY A 219 14.70 -7.75 14.44
CA GLY A 219 14.13 -7.39 13.14
C GLY A 219 12.81 -6.62 13.23
N LYS A 220 12.56 -5.91 14.33
CA LYS A 220 11.37 -5.07 14.54
C LYS A 220 11.48 -3.74 13.80
N TRP A 221 11.36 -3.82 12.47
CA TRP A 221 11.61 -2.69 11.57
C TRP A 221 10.77 -1.43 11.86
N TRP A 222 9.62 -1.56 12.51
CA TRP A 222 8.73 -0.46 12.88
C TRP A 222 9.32 0.46 13.97
N HIS A 223 10.41 0.06 14.63
CA HIS A 223 11.15 0.94 15.55
C HIS A 223 12.06 1.94 14.84
N HIS A 224 12.25 1.83 13.52
CA HIS A 224 13.16 2.70 12.76
C HIS A 224 12.48 3.94 12.15
N GLY A 225 11.53 4.54 12.87
CA GLY A 225 10.96 5.87 12.57
C GLY A 225 11.82 7.04 13.07
N ASN A 226 11.62 8.26 12.53
CA ASN A 226 12.43 9.45 12.87
C ASN A 226 12.52 9.69 14.39
N SER A 227 13.71 10.08 14.90
CA SER A 227 14.16 10.50 16.27
C SER A 227 13.61 9.80 17.53
N THR A 228 12.53 9.03 17.43
CA THR A 228 11.81 8.40 18.55
C THR A 228 11.19 7.04 18.18
N GLY A 229 11.45 6.51 16.98
CA GLY A 229 10.85 5.26 16.50
C GLY A 229 9.37 5.36 16.14
N LEU A 230 8.86 6.58 15.96
CA LEU A 230 7.47 6.90 15.61
C LEU A 230 7.46 8.05 14.60
N GLU A 231 6.52 8.07 13.67
CA GLU A 231 6.23 9.31 12.95
C GLU A 231 5.51 10.24 13.92
N SER A 232 6.29 11.11 14.57
CA SER A 232 5.82 12.04 15.59
C SER A 232 5.03 13.21 15.00
N SER A 233 5.18 13.45 13.68
CA SER A 233 4.59 14.57 12.96
C SER A 233 4.23 14.23 11.51
N SER A 234 3.40 15.07 10.89
CA SER A 234 3.14 15.00 9.45
C SER A 234 4.39 15.23 8.60
N GLU A 235 5.38 15.95 9.12
CA GLU A 235 6.64 16.28 8.49
C GLU A 235 7.51 15.02 8.40
N ASP A 236 7.55 14.20 9.46
CA ASP A 236 8.23 12.90 9.45
C ASP A 236 7.65 11.97 8.39
N ALA A 237 6.33 11.90 8.32
CA ALA A 237 5.64 11.05 7.35
C ALA A 237 5.84 11.52 5.89
N LYS A 238 5.94 12.85 5.66
CA LYS A 238 6.35 13.41 4.36
C LYS A 238 7.80 13.04 4.03
N ALA A 239 8.72 13.19 4.97
CA ALA A 239 10.12 12.85 4.78
C ALA A 239 10.31 11.36 4.44
N ARG A 240 9.55 10.47 5.09
CA ARG A 240 9.51 9.05 4.74
C ARG A 240 8.94 8.80 3.34
N GLY A 241 7.86 9.49 2.98
CA GLY A 241 7.30 9.44 1.63
C GLY A 241 8.32 9.88 0.56
N ASP A 242 9.11 10.92 0.84
CA ASP A 242 10.18 11.38 -0.05
C ASP A 242 11.33 10.37 -0.14
N ALA A 243 11.72 9.76 0.99
CA ALA A 243 12.71 8.70 1.03
C ALA A 243 12.26 7.46 0.24
N LEU A 244 10.99 7.08 0.36
CA LEU A 244 10.38 6.01 -0.43
C LEU A 244 10.54 6.30 -1.93
N ARG A 245 10.13 7.49 -2.41
CA ARG A 245 10.25 7.83 -3.84
C ARG A 245 11.69 7.76 -4.36
N ARG A 246 12.64 8.31 -3.60
CA ARG A 246 14.08 8.24 -3.95
C ARG A 246 14.58 6.80 -4.01
N MET A 247 14.19 5.96 -3.05
CA MET A 247 14.54 4.54 -3.03
C MET A 247 14.00 3.83 -4.28
N LEU A 248 12.73 4.03 -4.65
CA LEU A 248 12.14 3.40 -5.85
C LEU A 248 12.91 3.78 -7.13
N VAL A 249 13.26 5.06 -7.30
CA VAL A 249 14.05 5.52 -8.47
C VAL A 249 15.44 4.89 -8.46
N ARG A 250 16.12 4.88 -7.31
CA ARG A 250 17.46 4.29 -7.17
C ARG A 250 17.47 2.81 -7.54
N GLU A 251 16.58 2.02 -6.94
CA GLU A 251 16.49 0.57 -7.17
C GLU A 251 16.08 0.24 -8.61
N ALA A 252 15.15 1.01 -9.18
CA ALA A 252 14.74 0.80 -10.56
C ALA A 252 15.92 1.08 -11.51
N ARG A 253 16.62 2.20 -11.33
CA ARG A 253 17.76 2.57 -12.18
C ARG A 253 18.93 1.63 -12.05
N SER A 254 19.29 1.20 -10.85
CA SER A 254 20.41 0.26 -10.63
C SER A 254 20.17 -1.09 -11.34
N ARG A 255 18.89 -1.47 -11.51
CA ARG A 255 18.46 -2.71 -12.17
C ARG A 255 18.06 -2.53 -13.64
N GLY A 256 18.20 -1.32 -14.20
CA GLY A 256 17.77 -1.00 -15.56
C GLY A 256 16.26 -1.16 -15.78
N MET A 257 15.45 -0.99 -14.74
CA MET A 257 14.00 -1.07 -14.78
C MET A 257 13.40 0.34 -14.97
N GLN A 258 12.36 0.44 -15.80
CA GLN A 258 11.63 1.69 -16.02
C GLN A 258 10.24 1.69 -15.36
N THR A 259 9.76 0.52 -14.92
CA THR A 259 8.45 0.37 -14.29
C THR A 259 8.61 -0.32 -12.94
N VAL A 260 8.01 0.28 -11.92
CA VAL A 260 7.96 -0.23 -10.55
C VAL A 260 6.51 -0.55 -10.19
N LEU A 261 6.24 -1.76 -9.70
CA LEU A 261 5.01 -2.11 -9.02
C LEU A 261 5.22 -1.95 -7.52
N LEU A 262 4.53 -1.00 -6.90
CA LEU A 262 4.57 -0.73 -5.47
C LEU A 262 3.26 -1.17 -4.82
N VAL A 263 3.29 -2.22 -4.00
CA VAL A 263 2.14 -2.67 -3.20
C VAL A 263 2.28 -2.20 -1.75
N SER A 264 1.38 -1.32 -1.31
CA SER A 264 1.54 -0.56 -0.07
C SER A 264 0.17 -0.19 0.53
N HIS A 265 0.13 0.85 1.37
CA HIS A 265 -1.02 1.24 2.17
C HIS A 265 -1.51 2.64 1.83
N GLY A 266 -2.77 2.92 2.14
CA GLY A 266 -3.43 4.15 1.71
C GLY A 266 -2.75 5.41 2.25
N GLY A 267 -2.35 5.42 3.52
CA GLY A 267 -1.77 6.61 4.14
C GLY A 267 -0.41 6.98 3.54
N ILE A 268 0.53 6.02 3.51
CA ILE A 268 1.87 6.27 2.95
C ILE A 268 1.81 6.58 1.45
N LEU A 269 0.94 5.93 0.67
CA LEU A 269 0.78 6.23 -0.75
C LEU A 269 0.24 7.65 -0.98
N SER A 270 -0.76 8.07 -0.19
CA SER A 270 -1.29 9.44 -0.29
C SER A 270 -0.26 10.50 0.07
N LEU A 271 0.57 10.25 1.09
CA LEU A 271 1.64 11.15 1.49
C LEU A 271 2.77 11.20 0.47
N ALA A 272 3.31 10.03 0.11
CA ALA A 272 4.42 9.91 -0.82
C ALA A 272 4.06 10.46 -2.21
N PHE A 273 2.84 10.25 -2.69
CA PHE A 273 2.44 10.69 -4.03
C PHE A 273 1.55 11.94 -4.03
N LYS A 274 1.47 12.65 -2.89
CA LYS A 274 0.76 13.93 -2.72
C LYS A 274 -0.65 13.88 -3.31
N THR A 275 -1.39 12.82 -3.03
CA THR A 275 -2.66 12.49 -3.67
C THR A 275 -3.76 12.19 -2.67
N VAL A 276 -5.01 12.20 -3.12
CA VAL A 276 -6.17 11.83 -2.30
C VAL A 276 -6.08 10.37 -1.84
N PRO A 277 -6.78 9.97 -0.76
CA PRO A 277 -6.81 8.59 -0.30
C PRO A 277 -7.13 7.58 -1.41
N PHE A 278 -6.48 6.43 -1.35
CA PHE A 278 -6.75 5.26 -2.20
C PHE A 278 -7.94 4.47 -1.63
N ALA A 279 -8.81 3.91 -2.47
CA ALA A 279 -9.68 2.82 -2.07
C ALA A 279 -8.87 1.51 -1.93
N ASN A 280 -9.41 0.51 -1.23
CA ASN A 280 -8.76 -0.81 -1.14
C ASN A 280 -8.62 -1.44 -2.54
N ALA A 281 -7.49 -2.11 -2.79
CA ALA A 281 -7.08 -2.62 -4.10
C ALA A 281 -6.96 -1.59 -5.24
N GLU A 282 -7.21 -0.30 -4.99
CA GLU A 282 -7.06 0.74 -6.01
C GLU A 282 -5.61 0.82 -6.48
N PHE A 283 -5.42 0.96 -7.79
CA PHE A 283 -4.12 1.26 -8.38
C PHE A 283 -4.07 2.65 -9.01
N ARG A 284 -2.90 3.30 -8.95
CA ARG A 284 -2.60 4.58 -9.63
C ARG A 284 -1.20 4.58 -10.19
N THR A 285 -1.03 5.30 -11.29
CA THR A 285 0.26 5.46 -11.98
C THR A 285 0.80 6.85 -11.71
N PHE A 286 2.06 6.90 -11.30
CA PHE A 286 2.83 8.13 -11.15
C PHE A 286 4.13 8.03 -11.94
N HIS A 287 4.68 9.17 -12.31
CA HIS A 287 5.97 9.25 -12.99
C HIS A 287 6.93 10.06 -12.12
N LEU A 288 8.09 9.48 -11.83
CA LEU A 288 9.10 10.11 -10.98
C LEU A 288 10.30 10.55 -11.80
N SER A 289 10.85 11.71 -11.48
CA SER A 289 12.13 12.21 -12.00
C SER A 289 13.30 11.40 -11.44
N VAL A 290 14.52 11.72 -11.89
CA VAL A 290 15.76 11.12 -11.36
C VAL A 290 15.96 11.39 -9.87
N ASP A 291 15.38 12.48 -9.34
CA ASP A 291 15.49 12.90 -7.94
C ASP A 291 14.31 12.38 -7.08
N GLY A 292 13.36 11.69 -7.70
CA GLY A 292 12.15 11.20 -7.02
C GLY A 292 11.01 12.21 -6.94
N ASP A 293 11.07 13.32 -7.69
CA ASP A 293 9.97 14.27 -7.79
C ASP A 293 8.90 13.77 -8.76
N ILE A 294 7.64 14.12 -8.51
CA ILE A 294 6.51 13.71 -9.36
C ILE A 294 6.50 14.62 -10.59
N VAL A 295 6.66 14.03 -11.78
CA VAL A 295 6.71 14.76 -13.05
C VAL A 295 5.30 15.07 -13.53
N ASP A 296 4.46 14.04 -13.62
CA ASP A 296 3.06 14.18 -13.99
C ASP A 296 2.21 13.49 -12.92
N ALA A 297 1.68 14.27 -12.00
CA ALA A 297 0.47 13.83 -11.32
C ALA A 297 -0.63 13.97 -12.36
N LEU A 298 -1.20 12.85 -12.84
CA LEU A 298 -2.55 12.88 -13.38
C LEU A 298 -3.41 13.52 -12.30
N LYS A 299 -3.65 14.84 -12.41
CA LYS A 299 -4.41 15.60 -11.43
C LYS A 299 -5.80 15.00 -11.47
N ALA A 300 -6.08 14.09 -10.54
CA ALA A 300 -7.45 13.74 -10.23
C ALA A 300 -8.11 15.08 -9.93
N LYS A 301 -9.04 15.52 -10.79
CA LYS A 301 -9.86 16.69 -10.49
C LYS A 301 -10.37 16.44 -9.07
N PRO A 302 -10.17 17.36 -8.12
CA PRO A 302 -10.75 17.20 -6.79
C PRO A 302 -12.25 16.97 -7.02
N CYS A 303 -12.75 15.84 -6.54
CA CYS A 303 -14.17 15.52 -6.62
C CYS A 303 -14.88 16.69 -5.93
N ALA A 304 -15.53 17.56 -6.70
CA ALA A 304 -16.35 18.62 -6.15
C ALA A 304 -17.36 17.91 -5.26
N ARG A 305 -17.28 18.14 -3.94
CA ARG A 305 -18.29 17.65 -3.02
C ARG A 305 -19.53 18.50 -3.29
N SER A 306 -20.47 17.96 -4.04
CA SER A 306 -21.88 18.39 -4.02
C SER A 306 -22.50 17.97 -2.69
#